data_AF-A0A963ZTM3-F1
#
_entry.id   AF-A0A963ZTM3-F1
#
_cell.length_a   1.000
_cell.length_b   1.000
_cell.length_c   1.000
_cell.angle_alpha   90.00
_cell.angle_beta   90.00
_cell.angle_gamma   90.00
#
_symmetry.space_group_name_H-M   'P 1'
#
loop_
_entity.id
_entity.type
_entity.pdbx_description
1 polymer ?
#
loop_
_entity_poly.entity_id
_entity_poly.type
_entity_poly.pdbx_seq_one_letter_code
_entity_poly.pdbx_strand_id
1 'polypeptide(L)'
;MIARILLAAGALIFLVLGTMHLAYTFFSDKFLPRDQGIKEGMEKTNPVLTRRTTMWNAWIGFNASHSSGAMFIGGINLIMAVSYFDIYGQSPGLQLLNILTAFFYLFLARRYWFNIPFRGVLLATICFTASSLILFFYP
;
A
#
# COMPACT_ATOMS: atom_id res chain seq x y z
N MET A 1 12.79 -21.83 1.52
CA MET A 1 11.70 -21.84 0.49
C MET A 1 10.41 -21.18 0.98
N ILE A 2 9.84 -21.59 2.12
CA ILE A 2 8.56 -21.06 2.63
C ILE A 2 8.61 -19.54 2.89
N ALA A 3 9.65 -19.03 3.56
CA ALA A 3 9.81 -17.59 3.81
C ALA A 3 9.80 -16.76 2.50
N ARG A 4 10.51 -17.24 1.46
CA ARG A 4 10.52 -16.62 0.12
C ARG A 4 9.13 -16.55 -0.50
N ILE A 5 8.35 -17.63 -0.39
CA ILE A 5 6.96 -17.69 -0.90
C ILE A 5 6.08 -16.71 -0.13
N LEU A 6 6.20 -16.64 1.20
CA LEU A 6 5.44 -15.70 2.03
C LEU A 6 5.78 -14.25 1.68
N LEU A 7 7.07 -13.92 1.52
CA LEU A 7 7.50 -12.59 1.08
C LEU A 7 6.90 -12.24 -0.29
N ALA A 8 7.00 -13.14 -1.26
CA ALA A 8 6.43 -12.93 -2.60
C ALA A 8 4.89 -12.79 -2.55
N ALA A 9 4.20 -13.59 -1.75
CA ALA A 9 2.75 -13.53 -1.62
C ALA A 9 2.28 -12.20 -1.01
N GLY A 10 2.90 -11.74 0.07
CA GLY A 10 2.61 -10.42 0.65
C GLY A 10 2.88 -9.27 -0.32
N ALA A 11 3.98 -9.39 -1.08
CA ALA A 11 4.37 -8.42 -2.10
C ALA A 11 3.34 -8.33 -3.24
N LEU A 12 2.86 -9.47 -3.74
CA LEU A 12 1.83 -9.53 -4.78
C LEU A 12 0.51 -8.93 -4.31
N ILE A 13 0.12 -9.14 -3.05
CA ILE A 13 -1.10 -8.52 -2.50
C ILE A 13 -1.00 -6.99 -2.55
N PHE A 14 0.11 -6.41 -2.09
CA PHE A 14 0.34 -4.96 -2.16
C PHE A 14 0.34 -4.44 -3.60
N LEU A 15 0.98 -5.15 -4.53
CA LEU A 15 0.99 -4.79 -5.95
C LEU A 15 -0.41 -4.79 -6.57
N VAL A 16 -1.19 -5.86 -6.33
CA VAL A 16 -2.54 -5.99 -6.87
C VAL A 16 -3.45 -4.91 -6.29
N LEU A 17 -3.45 -4.72 -4.98
CA LEU A 17 -4.25 -3.69 -4.33
C LEU A 17 -3.86 -2.28 -4.81
N GLY A 18 -2.56 -1.97 -4.87
CA GLY A 18 -2.08 -0.68 -5.35
C GLY A 18 -2.44 -0.43 -6.82
N THR A 19 -2.30 -1.44 -7.68
CA THR A 19 -2.66 -1.34 -9.11
C THR A 19 -4.16 -1.13 -9.30
N MET A 20 -4.99 -1.89 -8.57
CA MET A 20 -6.44 -1.72 -8.60
C MET A 20 -6.86 -0.34 -8.07
N HIS A 21 -6.25 0.13 -6.97
CA HIS A 21 -6.52 1.47 -6.42
C HIS A 21 -6.14 2.58 -7.42
N LEU A 22 -5.02 2.42 -8.12
CA LEU A 22 -4.59 3.36 -9.16
C LEU A 22 -5.60 3.38 -10.32
N ALA A 23 -6.02 2.20 -10.77
CA ALA A 23 -7.01 2.07 -11.83
C ALA A 23 -8.35 2.71 -11.41
N TYR A 24 -8.76 2.50 -10.15
CA TYR A 24 -9.97 3.13 -9.62
C TYR A 24 -9.86 4.65 -9.52
N THR A 25 -8.65 5.17 -9.26
CA THR A 25 -8.38 6.62 -9.17
C THR A 25 -8.54 7.32 -10.52
N PHE A 26 -8.07 6.72 -11.61
CA PHE A 26 -8.01 7.39 -12.92
C PHE A 26 -9.06 6.92 -13.93
N PHE A 27 -9.55 5.69 -13.80
CA PHE A 27 -10.36 5.03 -14.83
C PHE A 27 -11.72 4.52 -14.31
N SER A 28 -12.15 4.98 -13.13
CA SER A 28 -13.45 4.61 -12.57
C SER A 28 -14.10 5.75 -11.80
N ASP A 29 -15.36 5.54 -11.39
CA ASP A 29 -16.13 6.42 -10.53
C ASP A 29 -16.05 6.04 -9.03
N LYS A 30 -15.27 5.01 -8.66
CA LYS A 30 -15.27 4.42 -7.30
C LYS A 30 -14.86 5.39 -6.19
N PHE A 31 -14.07 6.41 -6.51
CA PHE A 31 -13.65 7.46 -5.56
C PHE A 31 -14.34 8.80 -5.75
N LEU A 32 -15.39 8.86 -6.58
CA LEU A 32 -16.25 10.03 -6.63
C LEU A 32 -17.11 10.10 -5.36
N PRO A 33 -17.33 11.31 -4.80
CA PRO A 33 -18.41 11.52 -3.85
C PRO A 33 -19.75 11.14 -4.48
N ARG A 34 -20.65 10.54 -3.70
CA ARG A 34 -22.01 10.21 -4.19
C ARG A 34 -22.85 11.47 -4.46
N ASP A 35 -22.60 12.54 -3.71
CA ASP A 35 -23.23 13.83 -3.91
C ASP A 35 -22.38 14.67 -4.87
N GLN A 36 -22.97 15.03 -6.01
CA GLN A 36 -22.31 15.81 -7.05
C GLN A 36 -21.91 17.21 -6.56
N GLY A 37 -22.70 17.82 -5.65
CA GLY A 37 -22.39 19.13 -5.09
C GLY A 37 -21.08 19.14 -4.29
N ILE A 38 -20.72 18.00 -3.68
CA ILE A 38 -19.44 17.84 -2.97
C ILE A 38 -18.27 17.84 -3.95
N LYS A 39 -18.39 17.12 -5.07
CA LYS A 39 -17.36 17.14 -6.10
C LYS A 39 -17.15 18.56 -6.64
N GLU A 40 -18.24 19.24 -7.00
CA GLU A 40 -18.18 20.62 -7.49
C GLU A 40 -17.58 21.59 -6.46
N GLY A 41 -17.92 21.41 -5.17
CA GLY A 41 -17.32 22.17 -4.08
C GLY A 41 -15.81 21.92 -3.97
N MET A 42 -15.37 20.66 -4.06
CA MET A 42 -13.96 20.28 -4.04
C MET A 42 -13.17 20.84 -5.23
N GLU A 43 -13.80 20.96 -6.40
CA GLU A 43 -13.21 21.58 -7.59
C GLU A 43 -13.07 23.11 -7.46
N LYS A 44 -13.95 23.76 -6.68
CA LYS A 44 -13.99 25.22 -6.50
C LYS A 44 -13.25 25.73 -5.26
N THR A 45 -12.73 24.83 -4.41
CA THR A 45 -12.03 25.21 -3.18
C THR A 45 -10.62 24.62 -3.12
N ASN A 46 -9.80 25.15 -2.21
CA ASN A 46 -8.40 24.77 -2.04
C ASN A 46 -8.13 24.30 -0.60
N PRO A 47 -7.11 23.46 -0.36
CA PRO A 47 -6.59 23.26 0.98
C PRO A 47 -6.16 24.59 1.61
N VAL A 48 -6.30 24.73 2.94
CA VAL A 48 -5.81 25.91 3.67
C VAL A 48 -4.31 26.15 3.42
N LEU A 49 -3.54 25.07 3.23
CA LEU A 49 -2.11 25.11 2.98
C LEU A 49 -1.72 25.92 1.73
N THR A 50 -2.51 25.90 0.65
CA THR A 50 -2.14 26.53 -0.62
C THR A 50 -3.32 26.73 -1.56
N ARG A 51 -3.28 27.77 -2.39
CA ARG A 51 -4.24 28.02 -3.49
C ARG A 51 -3.80 27.42 -4.84
N ARG A 52 -2.65 26.74 -4.89
CA ARG A 52 -2.09 26.19 -6.16
C ARG A 52 -2.77 24.90 -6.64
N THR A 53 -3.53 24.24 -5.78
CA THR A 53 -4.25 23.01 -6.12
C THR A 53 -5.65 23.03 -5.50
N THR A 54 -6.63 22.46 -6.18
CA THR A 54 -8.00 22.34 -5.63
C THR A 54 -8.07 21.16 -4.67
N MET A 55 -9.09 21.11 -3.82
CA MET A 55 -9.34 19.93 -2.98
C MET A 55 -9.56 18.68 -3.84
N TRP A 56 -10.14 18.84 -5.04
CA TRP A 56 -10.30 17.77 -6.01
C TRP A 56 -8.97 17.25 -6.55
N ASN A 57 -8.09 18.14 -7.02
CA ASN A 57 -6.78 17.73 -7.53
C ASN A 57 -5.90 17.12 -6.42
N ALA A 58 -6.00 17.63 -5.19
CA ALA A 58 -5.34 17.03 -4.03
C ALA A 58 -5.89 15.62 -3.73
N TRP A 59 -7.20 15.42 -3.78
CA TRP A 59 -7.83 14.10 -3.59
C TRP A 59 -7.34 13.07 -4.61
N ILE A 60 -7.31 13.43 -5.90
CA ILE A 60 -6.77 12.55 -6.96
C ILE A 60 -5.27 12.29 -6.72
N GLY A 61 -4.49 13.33 -6.48
CA GLY A 61 -3.05 13.23 -6.26
C GLY A 61 -2.68 12.36 -5.04
N PHE A 62 -3.41 12.47 -3.93
CA PHE A 62 -3.19 11.66 -2.74
C PHE A 62 -3.58 10.19 -2.95
N ASN A 63 -4.66 9.90 -3.69
CA ASN A 63 -5.01 8.52 -4.02
C ASN A 63 -4.00 7.89 -5.00
N ALA A 64 -3.52 8.66 -5.98
CA ALA A 64 -2.49 8.22 -6.90
C ALA A 64 -1.15 7.97 -6.18
N SER A 65 -0.72 8.85 -5.29
CA SER A 65 0.51 8.68 -4.51
C SER A 65 0.40 7.52 -3.52
N HIS A 66 -0.77 7.33 -2.89
CA HIS A 66 -1.05 6.16 -2.06
C HIS A 66 -0.91 4.85 -2.84
N SER A 67 -1.50 4.80 -4.04
CA SER A 67 -1.36 3.65 -4.95
C SER A 67 0.11 3.38 -5.29
N SER A 68 0.85 4.43 -5.67
CA SER A 68 2.26 4.35 -5.99
C SER A 68 3.08 3.82 -4.80
N GLY A 69 2.75 4.23 -3.58
CA GLY A 69 3.37 3.72 -2.36
C GLY A 69 3.14 2.22 -2.17
N ALA A 70 1.88 1.77 -2.30
CA ALA A 70 1.54 0.35 -2.20
C ALA A 70 2.23 -0.48 -3.30
N MET A 71 2.24 0.00 -4.54
CA MET A 71 2.93 -0.64 -5.66
C MET A 71 4.44 -0.69 -5.45
N PHE A 72 5.05 0.38 -4.92
CA PHE A 72 6.47 0.40 -4.62
C PHE A 72 6.84 -0.62 -3.55
N ILE A 73 6.07 -0.68 -2.45
CA ILE A 73 6.25 -1.67 -1.37
C ILE A 73 6.15 -3.09 -1.93
N GLY A 74 5.11 -3.38 -2.71
CA GLY A 74 4.96 -4.70 -3.32
C GLY A 74 6.06 -5.00 -4.35
N GLY A 75 6.41 -4.04 -5.20
CA GLY A 75 7.45 -4.18 -6.23
C GLY A 75 8.82 -4.48 -5.64
N ILE A 76 9.26 -3.69 -4.65
CA ILE A 76 10.57 -3.90 -4.03
C ILE A 76 10.62 -5.25 -3.30
N ASN A 77 9.58 -5.61 -2.55
CA ASN A 77 9.55 -6.90 -1.86
C ASN A 77 9.46 -8.10 -2.82
N LEU A 78 8.81 -7.93 -3.98
CA LEU A 78 8.78 -8.97 -5.00
C LEU A 78 10.16 -9.14 -5.66
N ILE A 79 10.85 -8.04 -5.97
CA ILE A 79 12.23 -8.06 -6.47
C ILE A 79 13.16 -8.71 -5.45
N MET A 80 13.01 -8.39 -4.17
CA MET A 80 13.77 -9.04 -3.09
C MET A 80 13.45 -10.52 -3.01
N ALA A 81 12.18 -10.92 -3.07
CA ALA A 81 11.79 -12.32 -3.04
C ALA A 81 12.32 -13.10 -4.25
N VAL A 82 12.31 -12.54 -5.45
CA VAL A 82 12.67 -13.25 -6.69
C VAL A 82 14.17 -13.22 -6.95
N SER A 83 14.82 -12.07 -6.79
CA SER A 83 16.19 -11.86 -7.27
C SER A 83 17.23 -11.70 -6.16
N TYR A 84 16.82 -11.25 -4.97
CA TYR A 84 17.75 -10.85 -3.90
C TYR A 84 17.32 -11.39 -2.54
N PHE A 85 16.84 -12.63 -2.49
CA PHE A 85 16.24 -13.19 -1.28
C PHE A 85 17.28 -13.33 -0.16
N ASP A 86 18.51 -13.67 -0.51
CA ASP A 86 19.61 -13.79 0.46
C ASP A 86 19.94 -12.43 1.11
N ILE A 87 19.87 -11.33 0.35
CA ILE A 87 20.06 -9.97 0.88
C ILE A 87 18.95 -9.61 1.88
N TYR A 88 17.69 -9.93 1.54
CA TYR A 88 16.56 -9.73 2.46
C TYR A 88 16.72 -10.59 3.74
N GLY A 89 17.11 -11.87 3.57
CA GLY A 89 17.32 -12.81 4.67
C GLY A 89 18.39 -12.37 5.66
N GLN A 90 19.50 -11.82 5.17
CA GLN A 90 20.64 -11.39 5.98
C GLN A 90 20.51 -9.97 6.53
N SER A 91 19.43 -9.25 6.22
CA SER A 91 19.25 -7.85 6.64
C SER A 91 18.02 -7.66 7.55
N PRO A 92 18.20 -7.76 8.88
CA PRO A 92 17.15 -7.46 9.85
C PRO A 92 16.56 -6.06 9.70
N GLY A 93 17.37 -5.08 9.29
CA GLY A 93 16.91 -3.71 9.04
C GLY A 93 15.87 -3.62 7.93
N LEU A 94 16.09 -4.34 6.82
CA LEU A 94 15.12 -4.41 5.72
C LEU A 94 13.84 -5.14 6.13
N GLN A 95 13.97 -6.24 6.88
CA GLN A 95 12.82 -6.98 7.40
C GLN A 95 11.96 -6.13 8.34
N LEU A 96 12.59 -5.43 9.28
CA LEU A 96 11.90 -4.56 10.24
C LEU A 96 11.22 -3.38 9.53
N LEU A 97 11.91 -2.71 8.61
CA LEU A 97 11.33 -1.60 7.84
C LEU A 97 10.11 -2.05 7.04
N ASN A 98 10.18 -3.21 6.39
CA ASN A 98 9.06 -3.78 5.65
C ASN A 98 7.86 -4.06 6.57
N ILE A 99 8.09 -4.70 7.71
CA ILE A 99 7.05 -5.01 8.70
C ILE A 99 6.42 -3.74 9.26
N LEU A 100 7.22 -2.76 9.70
CA LEU A 100 6.71 -1.49 10.24
C LEU A 100 5.88 -0.73 9.21
N THR A 101 6.32 -0.73 7.95
CA THR A 101 5.57 -0.12 6.84
C THR A 101 4.23 -0.83 6.63
N ALA A 102 4.22 -2.16 6.63
CA ALA A 102 3.00 -2.95 6.47
C ALA A 102 2.02 -2.74 7.65
N PHE A 103 2.51 -2.65 8.89
CA PHE A 103 1.69 -2.30 10.04
C PHE A 103 1.14 -0.88 9.98
N PHE A 104 1.92 0.09 9.48
CA PHE A 104 1.42 1.45 9.26
C PHE A 104 0.27 1.47 8.23
N TYR A 105 0.42 0.76 7.11
CA TYR A 105 -0.67 0.60 6.14
C TYR A 105 -1.88 -0.12 6.75
N LEU A 106 -1.66 -1.13 7.60
CA LEU A 106 -2.74 -1.84 8.29
C LEU A 106 -3.52 -0.92 9.25
N PHE A 107 -2.80 -0.08 9.99
CA PHE A 107 -3.39 0.94 10.85
C PHE A 107 -4.25 1.93 10.04
N LEU A 108 -3.71 2.46 8.94
CA LEU A 108 -4.45 3.35 8.05
C LEU A 108 -5.69 2.65 7.47
N ALA A 109 -5.55 1.40 7.02
CA ALA A 109 -6.64 0.60 6.49
C ALA A 109 -7.77 0.41 7.50
N ARG A 110 -7.42 0.14 8.76
CA ARG A 110 -8.38 -0.07 9.84
C ARG A 110 -9.12 1.19 10.24
N ARG A 111 -8.45 2.35 10.15
CA ARG A 111 -8.94 3.64 10.68
C ARG A 111 -9.64 4.51 9.64
N TYR A 112 -9.19 4.47 8.39
CA TYR A 112 -9.57 5.42 7.34
C TYR A 112 -10.08 4.77 6.05
N TRP A 113 -9.83 3.48 5.83
CA TRP A 113 -10.26 2.79 4.60
C TRP A 113 -11.43 1.84 4.87
N PHE A 114 -11.77 1.04 3.85
CA PHE A 114 -12.86 0.06 3.89
C PHE A 114 -12.34 -1.38 4.05
N ASN A 115 -13.27 -2.31 4.31
CA ASN A 115 -12.95 -3.67 4.76
C ASN A 115 -12.08 -4.49 3.79
N ILE A 116 -12.18 -4.25 2.47
CA ILE A 116 -11.46 -5.03 1.45
C ILE A 116 -9.95 -4.75 1.52
N PRO A 117 -9.46 -3.51 1.38
CA PRO A 117 -8.06 -3.15 1.60
C PRO A 117 -7.54 -3.62 2.96
N PHE A 118 -8.33 -3.47 4.04
CA PHE A 118 -7.93 -3.90 5.37
C PHE A 118 -7.59 -5.40 5.42
N ARG A 119 -8.47 -6.27 4.90
CA ARG A 119 -8.22 -7.73 4.89
C ARG A 119 -7.00 -8.10 4.05
N GLY A 120 -6.84 -7.46 2.89
CA GLY A 120 -5.68 -7.71 2.03
C GLY A 120 -4.37 -7.28 2.70
N VAL A 121 -4.31 -6.08 3.25
CA VAL A 121 -3.13 -5.59 3.98
C VAL A 121 -2.86 -6.43 5.22
N LEU A 122 -3.88 -6.86 5.97
CA LEU A 122 -3.71 -7.76 7.11
C LEU A 122 -3.04 -9.07 6.70
N LEU A 123 -3.51 -9.69 5.61
CA LEU A 123 -2.93 -10.92 5.08
C LEU A 123 -1.48 -10.70 4.65
N ALA A 124 -1.18 -9.60 3.94
CA ALA A 124 0.18 -9.26 3.55
C ALA A 124 1.12 -9.03 4.75
N THR A 125 0.64 -8.33 5.79
CA THR A 125 1.38 -8.11 7.03
C THR A 125 1.68 -9.42 7.75
N ILE A 126 0.73 -10.37 7.79
CA ILE A 126 0.95 -11.71 8.33
C ILE A 126 2.03 -12.43 7.52
N CYS A 127 1.95 -12.39 6.18
CA CYS A 127 2.95 -13.00 5.31
C CYS A 127 4.36 -12.43 5.54
N PHE A 128 4.51 -11.10 5.56
CA PHE A 128 5.81 -10.46 5.81
C PHE A 128 6.36 -10.78 7.19
N THR A 129 5.52 -10.74 8.22
CA THR A 129 5.92 -11.06 9.60
C THR A 129 6.35 -12.52 9.71
N ALA A 130 5.55 -13.45 9.17
CA ALA A 130 5.88 -14.87 9.18
C ALA A 130 7.16 -15.19 8.40
N SER A 131 7.37 -14.54 7.24
CA SER A 131 8.63 -14.66 6.49
C SER A 131 9.83 -14.27 7.35
N SER A 132 9.79 -13.12 8.01
CA SER A 132 10.90 -12.62 8.83
C SER A 132 11.11 -13.45 10.09
N LEU A 133 10.04 -13.93 10.74
CA LEU A 133 10.16 -14.84 11.88
C LEU A 133 10.83 -16.16 11.50
N ILE A 134 10.49 -16.74 10.34
CA ILE A 134 11.14 -17.96 9.85
C ILE A 134 12.64 -17.69 9.63
N LEU A 135 13.00 -16.59 8.97
CA LEU A 135 14.40 -16.22 8.73
C LEU A 135 15.18 -15.95 10.03
N PHE A 136 14.51 -15.45 11.07
CA PHE A 136 15.12 -15.19 12.36
C PHE A 136 15.39 -16.46 13.17
N PHE A 137 14.44 -17.40 13.20
CA PHE A 137 14.55 -18.63 13.98
C PHE A 137 15.24 -19.78 13.23
N TYR A 138 15.22 -19.75 11.89
CA TYR A 138 15.78 -20.78 11.01
C TYR A 138 16.58 -20.12 9.87
N PRO A 139 17.76 -19.55 10.18
CA PRO A 139 18.59 -18.83 9.22
C PRO A 139 19.13 -19.72 8.10
#